data_AF-A0A225NQ02-F1
#
_entry.id   AF-A0A225NQ02-F1
#
_cell.length_a   1.000
_cell.length_b   1.000
_cell.length_c   1.000
_cell.angle_alpha   90.00
_cell.angle_beta   90.00
_cell.angle_gamma   90.00
#
_symmetry.space_group_name_H-M   'P 1'
#
loop_
_entity.id
_entity.type
_entity.pdbx_description
1 polymer ?
#
loop_
_entity_poly.entity_id
_entity_poly.type
_entity_poly.pdbx_seq_one_letter_code
_entity_poly.pdbx_strand_id
1 'polypeptide(L)'
;MASTAAAQESGAVLYQEHCAVCHGAELEGQPDWRSPGENGRLPAPPHDATGHTWHHDDDTLFRITRDGTAAVVGGGYESDMPGFGDVLSDSQIRGILAFIKSTWPEEAREH
;
A
#
# COMPACT_ATOMS: atom_id res chain seq x y z
N MET A 1 -32.80 7.11 -12.02
CA MET A 1 -32.70 5.92 -11.15
C MET A 1 -31.33 5.97 -10.49
N ALA A 2 -31.27 6.17 -9.17
CA ALA A 2 -30.02 6.11 -8.43
C ALA A 2 -29.66 4.63 -8.28
N SER A 3 -28.57 4.21 -8.93
CA SER A 3 -27.94 2.92 -8.63
C SER A 3 -27.41 3.01 -7.21
N THR A 4 -28.01 2.28 -6.28
CA THR A 4 -27.36 1.95 -5.02
C THR A 4 -26.25 0.96 -5.32
N ALA A 5 -25.09 1.46 -5.75
CA ALA A 5 -23.84 0.81 -5.39
C ALA A 5 -23.88 0.69 -3.86
N ALA A 6 -23.73 -0.51 -3.33
CA ALA A 6 -23.36 -0.66 -1.92
C ALA A 6 -22.27 0.37 -1.63
N ALA A 7 -22.41 1.17 -0.59
CA ALA A 7 -21.43 2.20 -0.27
C ALA A 7 -20.08 1.50 -0.11
N GLN A 8 -19.26 1.57 -1.16
CA GLN A 8 -17.92 1.03 -1.16
C GLN A 8 -17.19 1.76 -0.05
N GLU A 9 -16.72 1.04 0.97
CA GLU A 9 -15.95 1.67 2.05
C GLU A 9 -14.80 2.46 1.44
N SER A 10 -14.58 3.66 1.96
CA SER A 10 -13.60 4.56 1.37
C SER A 10 -12.20 3.96 1.51
N GLY A 11 -11.34 4.22 0.52
CA GLY A 11 -9.95 3.77 0.56
C GLY A 11 -9.21 4.22 1.82
N ALA A 12 -9.55 5.40 2.37
CA ALA A 12 -8.99 5.89 3.61
C ALA A 12 -9.37 5.04 4.82
N VAL A 13 -10.65 4.62 4.94
CA VAL A 13 -11.09 3.75 6.04
C VAL A 13 -10.39 2.39 5.95
N LEU A 14 -10.39 1.80 4.75
CA LEU A 14 -9.74 0.50 4.53
C LEU A 14 -8.22 0.56 4.77
N TYR A 15 -7.57 1.69 4.44
CA TYR A 15 -6.17 1.91 4.78
C TYR A 15 -5.94 1.90 6.29
N GLN A 16 -6.77 2.61 7.06
CA GLN A 16 -6.67 2.64 8.52
C GLN A 16 -6.85 1.25 9.15
N GLU A 17 -7.73 0.43 8.59
CA GLU A 17 -8.03 -0.91 9.12
C GLU A 17 -6.95 -1.95 8.79
N HIS A 18 -6.35 -1.86 7.60
CA HIS A 18 -5.50 -2.93 7.08
C HIS A 18 -4.02 -2.56 6.94
N CYS A 19 -3.71 -1.28 6.71
CA CYS A 19 -2.37 -0.85 6.30
C CYS A 19 -1.65 -0.04 7.38
N ALA A 20 -2.39 0.82 8.09
CA ALA A 20 -1.82 1.76 9.06
C ALA A 20 -1.10 1.08 10.24
N VAL A 21 -1.40 -0.18 10.53
CA VAL A 21 -0.71 -0.97 11.56
C VAL A 21 0.81 -1.08 11.32
N CYS A 22 1.23 -1.02 10.05
CA CYS A 22 2.64 -1.03 9.68
C CYS A 22 3.07 0.28 9.02
N HIS A 23 2.23 0.85 8.14
CA HIS A 23 2.58 2.05 7.38
C HIS A 23 2.28 3.37 8.11
N GLY A 24 1.76 3.31 9.34
CA GLY A 24 1.41 4.49 10.13
C GLY A 24 0.04 5.06 9.78
N ALA A 25 -0.60 5.75 10.72
CA ALA A 25 -1.91 6.36 10.50
C ALA A 25 -1.83 7.59 9.59
N GLU A 26 -0.66 8.23 9.53
CA GLU A 26 -0.36 9.41 8.72
C GLU A 26 0.53 9.04 7.52
N LEU A 27 0.63 7.75 7.17
CA LEU A 27 1.43 7.22 6.06
C LEU A 27 2.96 7.35 6.26
N GLU A 28 3.40 7.57 7.49
CA GLU A 28 4.79 7.88 7.85
C GLU A 28 5.75 6.68 7.78
N GLY A 29 5.21 5.46 7.71
CA GLY A 29 5.98 4.22 7.73
C GLY A 29 6.64 3.93 9.08
N GLN A 30 7.49 2.91 9.09
CA GLN A 30 8.30 2.56 10.25
C GLN A 30 9.63 3.34 10.27
N PRO A 31 10.21 3.60 11.45
CA PRO A 31 11.53 4.19 11.55
C PRO A 31 12.58 3.30 10.86
N ASP A 32 13.64 3.92 10.35
CA ASP A 32 14.77 3.25 9.70
C ASP A 32 14.38 2.30 8.53
N TRP A 33 13.25 2.55 7.86
CA TRP A 33 12.68 1.70 6.79
C TRP A 33 13.64 1.40 5.62
N ARG A 34 14.72 2.17 5.46
CA ARG A 34 15.76 1.95 4.44
C ARG A 34 16.82 0.92 4.85
N SER A 35 16.82 0.48 6.11
CA SER A 35 17.80 -0.46 6.65
C SER A 35 17.10 -1.75 7.11
N PRO A 36 17.63 -2.93 6.78
CA PRO A 36 17.08 -4.18 7.28
C PRO A 36 17.13 -4.25 8.81
N GLY A 37 16.05 -4.76 9.42
CA GLY A 37 15.99 -5.03 10.85
C GLY A 37 16.75 -6.29 11.26
N GLU A 38 16.58 -6.71 12.51
CA GLU A 38 17.23 -7.92 13.06
C GLU A 38 16.85 -9.21 12.31
N ASN A 39 15.64 -9.24 11.72
CA ASN A 39 15.16 -10.34 10.89
C ASN A 39 15.68 -10.28 9.44
N GLY A 40 16.49 -9.29 9.09
CA GLY A 40 17.03 -9.08 7.74
C GLY A 40 16.01 -8.54 6.72
N ARG A 41 14.79 -8.20 7.14
CA ARG A 41 13.73 -7.66 6.28
C ARG A 41 13.64 -6.14 6.41
N LEU A 42 13.15 -5.49 5.36
CA LEU A 42 12.93 -4.04 5.37
C LEU A 42 11.63 -3.71 6.13
N PRO A 43 11.66 -2.72 7.03
CA PRO A 43 10.45 -2.18 7.65
C PRO A 43 9.50 -1.56 6.61
N ALA A 44 8.24 -1.36 7.00
CA ALA A 44 7.24 -0.75 6.13
C ALA A 44 7.65 0.68 5.72
N PRO A 45 7.79 0.99 4.42
CA PRO A 45 8.16 2.32 3.96
C PRO A 45 7.02 3.34 4.14
N PRO A 46 7.33 4.64 4.22
CA PRO A 46 6.33 5.69 4.14
C PRO A 46 5.60 5.64 2.80
N HIS A 47 4.30 5.91 2.88
CA HIS A 47 3.44 6.12 1.73
C HIS A 47 3.15 7.61 1.48
N ASP A 48 3.65 8.50 2.33
CA ASP A 48 3.65 9.95 2.13
C ASP A 48 4.78 10.43 1.19
N ALA A 49 4.95 11.75 1.11
CA ALA A 49 5.97 12.41 0.30
C ALA A 49 7.43 12.07 0.68
N THR A 50 7.68 11.47 1.84
CA THR A 50 9.03 11.10 2.31
C THR A 50 9.47 9.71 1.85
N GLY A 51 8.51 8.91 1.35
CA GLY A 51 8.70 7.57 0.84
C GLY A 51 9.10 7.49 -0.62
N HIS A 52 9.01 6.28 -1.18
CA HIS A 52 9.35 5.98 -2.58
C HIS A 52 8.21 5.28 -3.35
N THR A 53 7.05 5.12 -2.73
CA THR A 53 5.92 4.34 -3.27
C THR A 53 5.49 4.84 -4.66
N TRP A 54 5.59 6.15 -4.88
CA TRP A 54 5.28 6.84 -6.12
C TRP A 54 6.22 6.53 -7.30
N HIS A 55 7.34 5.83 -7.08
CA HIS A 55 8.22 5.38 -8.18
C HIS A 55 7.72 4.12 -8.90
N HIS A 56 6.64 3.49 -8.42
CA HIS A 56 6.11 2.25 -8.98
C HIS A 56 4.80 2.54 -9.72
N ASP A 57 4.59 1.86 -10.84
CA ASP A 57 3.35 1.94 -11.60
C ASP A 57 2.18 1.30 -10.84
N ASP A 58 0.96 1.71 -11.18
CA ASP A 58 -0.28 1.27 -10.52
C ASP A 58 -0.49 -0.24 -10.55
N ASP A 59 -0.08 -0.93 -11.61
CA ASP A 59 -0.22 -2.40 -11.72
C ASP A 59 0.77 -3.11 -10.79
N THR A 60 1.99 -2.60 -10.69
CA THR A 60 2.97 -3.08 -9.70
C THR A 60 2.46 -2.86 -8.28
N LEU A 61 1.99 -1.66 -7.93
CA LEU A 61 1.45 -1.38 -6.60
C LEU A 61 0.23 -2.25 -6.28
N PHE A 62 -0.67 -2.43 -7.25
CA PHE A 62 -1.82 -3.31 -7.10
C PHE A 62 -1.42 -4.75 -6.82
N ARG A 63 -0.45 -5.29 -7.57
CA ARG A 63 0.05 -6.65 -7.37
C ARG A 63 0.78 -6.82 -6.05
N ILE A 64 1.59 -5.85 -5.63
CA ILE A 64 2.25 -5.89 -4.33
C ILE A 64 1.21 -5.96 -3.21
N THR A 65 0.17 -5.12 -3.26
CA THR A 65 -0.89 -5.14 -2.24
C THR A 65 -1.74 -6.41 -2.30
N ARG A 66 -2.07 -6.91 -3.49
CA ARG A 66 -2.92 -8.10 -3.62
C ARG A 66 -2.18 -9.39 -3.29
N ASP A 67 -0.97 -9.55 -3.84
CA ASP A 67 -0.23 -10.81 -3.84
C ASP A 67 0.88 -10.85 -2.77
N GLY A 68 1.28 -9.68 -2.25
CA GLY A 68 2.36 -9.52 -1.28
C GLY A 68 3.73 -9.32 -1.94
N THR A 69 4.62 -8.54 -1.30
CA THR A 69 5.93 -8.16 -1.87
C THR A 69 6.80 -9.37 -2.18
N ALA A 70 6.83 -10.37 -1.28
CA ALA A 70 7.62 -11.59 -1.48
C ALA A 70 7.20 -12.37 -2.74
N ALA A 71 5.90 -12.45 -3.02
CA ALA A 71 5.37 -13.13 -4.19
C ALA A 71 5.66 -12.37 -5.50
N VAL A 72 5.61 -11.03 -5.47
CA VAL A 72 5.87 -10.19 -6.64
C VAL A 72 7.35 -10.14 -7.00
N VAL A 73 8.24 -9.99 -6.00
CA VAL A 73 9.69 -9.95 -6.23
C VAL A 73 10.23 -11.35 -6.57
N GLY A 74 9.77 -12.38 -5.87
CA GLY A 74 10.20 -13.76 -6.07
C GLY A 74 11.67 -14.00 -5.72
N GLY A 75 12.24 -15.09 -6.24
CA GLY A 75 13.67 -15.39 -6.06
C GLY A 75 14.12 -15.68 -4.62
N GLY A 76 13.17 -16.03 -3.73
CA GLY A 76 13.45 -16.23 -2.30
C GLY A 76 13.46 -14.93 -1.48
N TYR A 77 13.01 -13.80 -2.05
CA TYR A 77 12.84 -12.56 -1.30
C TYR A 77 11.81 -12.73 -0.18
N GLU A 78 12.16 -12.25 1.01
CA GLU A 78 11.29 -12.29 2.19
C GLU A 78 10.83 -10.87 2.55
N SER A 79 9.56 -10.73 2.92
CA SER A 79 8.96 -9.45 3.29
C SER A 79 7.89 -9.66 4.35
N ASP A 80 7.73 -8.69 5.24
CA ASP A 80 6.67 -8.66 6.24
C ASP A 80 5.36 -8.08 5.67
N MET A 81 5.35 -7.56 4.44
CA MET A 81 4.14 -7.07 3.75
C MET A 81 3.35 -8.24 3.15
N PRO A 82 2.19 -8.61 3.72
CA PRO A 82 1.39 -9.73 3.24
C PRO A 82 0.62 -9.35 1.96
N GLY A 83 0.12 -10.36 1.26
CA GLY A 83 -0.90 -10.16 0.22
C GLY A 83 -2.30 -10.08 0.83
N PHE A 84 -3.12 -9.17 0.32
CA PHE A 84 -4.48 -8.92 0.80
C PHE A 84 -5.58 -9.46 -0.12
N GLY A 85 -5.25 -10.19 -1.19
CA GLY A 85 -6.22 -10.64 -2.20
C GLY A 85 -7.32 -11.58 -1.67
N ASP A 86 -7.11 -12.25 -0.54
CA ASP A 86 -8.12 -13.08 0.12
C ASP A 86 -9.01 -12.30 1.11
N VAL A 87 -8.64 -11.06 1.44
CA VAL A 87 -9.30 -10.20 2.45
C VAL A 87 -9.99 -9.01 1.80
N LEU A 88 -9.39 -8.43 0.77
CA LEU A 88 -9.84 -7.24 0.07
C LEU A 88 -10.13 -7.56 -1.39
N SER A 89 -11.26 -7.05 -1.89
CA SER A 89 -11.56 -7.08 -3.32
C SER A 89 -10.63 -6.15 -4.12
N ASP A 90 -10.48 -6.44 -5.41
CA ASP A 90 -9.70 -5.59 -6.33
C ASP A 90 -10.12 -4.11 -6.29
N SER A 91 -11.43 -3.82 -6.15
CA SER A 91 -11.95 -2.46 -6.07
C SER A 91 -11.61 -1.78 -4.74
N GLN A 92 -11.57 -2.52 -3.63
CA GLN A 92 -11.10 -2.03 -2.34
C GLN A 92 -9.60 -1.72 -2.38
N ILE A 93 -8.78 -2.62 -2.94
CA ILE A 93 -7.33 -2.39 -3.09
C ILE A 93 -7.06 -1.14 -3.94
N ARG A 94 -7.74 -1.00 -5.08
CA ARG A 94 -7.63 0.21 -5.92
C ARG A 94 -8.09 1.47 -5.18
N GLY A 95 -9.12 1.37 -4.34
CA GLY A 95 -9.58 2.46 -3.48
C GLY A 95 -8.50 2.90 -2.49
N ILE A 96 -7.83 1.95 -1.82
CA ILE A 96 -6.72 2.22 -0.90
C ILE A 96 -5.57 2.91 -1.65
N LEU A 97 -5.16 2.37 -2.80
CA LEU A 97 -4.09 2.96 -3.60
C LEU A 97 -4.44 4.38 -4.06
N ALA A 98 -5.69 4.63 -4.48
CA ALA A 98 -6.14 5.96 -4.84
C ALA A 98 -6.08 6.94 -3.64
N PHE A 99 -6.41 6.48 -2.43
CA PHE A 99 -6.24 7.28 -1.22
C PHE A 99 -4.76 7.60 -0.95
N ILE A 100 -3.87 6.61 -1.00
CA ILE A 100 -2.42 6.83 -0.85
C ILE A 100 -1.92 7.84 -1.88
N LYS A 101 -2.26 7.66 -3.16
CA LYS A 101 -1.87 8.59 -4.24
C LYS A 101 -2.39 10.02 -4.01
N SER A 102 -3.50 10.18 -3.29
CA SER A 102 -4.07 11.51 -3.03
C SER A 102 -3.24 12.35 -2.06
N THR A 103 -2.33 11.73 -1.31
CA THR A 103 -1.45 12.41 -0.34
C THR A 103 -0.10 12.81 -0.93
N TRP A 104 0.21 12.36 -2.15
CA TRP A 104 1.46 12.66 -2.80
C TRP A 104 1.51 14.11 -3.31
N PRO A 105 2.71 14.72 -3.39
CA PRO A 105 2.89 16.01 -4.05
C PRO A 105 2.33 15.95 -5.48
N GLU A 106 1.79 17.06 -5.99
CA GLU A 106 1.10 17.10 -7.29
C GLU A 106 1.98 16.55 -8.44
N GLU A 107 3.29 16.83 -8.38
CA GLU A 107 4.31 16.37 -9.33
C GLU A 107 4.50 14.85 -9.33
N ALA A 108 4.17 14.16 -8.25
CA ALA A 108 4.28 12.71 -8.10
C ALA A 108 2.99 11.96 -8.44
N ARG A 109 1.88 12.67 -8.74
CA ARG A 109 0.56 12.06 -9.01
C ARG A 109 0.32 11.67 -10.47
N GLU A 110 1.23 12.05 -11.38
CA GLU A 110 1.09 11.81 -12.84
C GLU A 110 1.59 10.43 -13.32
N HIS A 111 2.04 9.58 -12.40
CA HIS A 111 2.62 8.27 -12.69
C HIS A 111 1.73 7.10 -12.23
#